data_AF-A0A2D4KUM8-F1
#
_entry.id   AF-A0A2D4KUM8-F1
#
_cell.length_a   1.000
_cell.length_b   1.000
_cell.length_c   1.000
_cell.angle_alpha   90.00
_cell.angle_beta   90.00
_cell.angle_gamma   90.00
#
_symmetry.space_group_name_H-M   'P 1'
#
loop_
_entity.id
_entity.type
_entity.pdbx_description
1 polymer ?
#
loop_
_entity_poly.entity_id
_entity_poly.type
_entity_poly.pdbx_seq_one_letter_code
_entity_poly.pdbx_strand_id
1 'polypeptide(L)'
;EHDTGIQMEKVFDYSEYWEVARGLYAAFDCTATMKSGNADVYENEIPGGQYTNLHFQAHSMGLGHKFKEVKKAYVEANKLLGDLIKVTPSSKIVGDLAQFMVQNNLTRGDVDAQADELSFPQSVVEFLQGYIG
;
A
#
# COMPACT_ATOMS: atom_id res chain seq x y z
N GLU A 1 -3.70 24.27 28.79
CA GLU A 1 -2.28 23.97 28.44
C GLU A 1 -2.10 23.44 27.02
N HIS A 2 -3.03 22.66 26.46
CA HIS A 2 -2.94 22.18 25.06
C HIS A 2 -3.81 22.98 24.07
N ASP A 3 -4.14 24.22 24.40
CA ASP A 3 -4.87 25.09 23.47
C ASP A 3 -3.94 25.50 22.32
N THR A 4 -4.38 25.31 21.08
CA THR A 4 -3.61 25.65 19.89
C THR A 4 -3.62 27.14 19.58
N GLY A 5 -4.58 27.90 20.11
CA GLY A 5 -4.76 29.33 19.82
C GLY A 5 -5.20 29.61 18.36
N ILE A 6 -5.55 28.57 17.60
CA ILE A 6 -5.98 28.70 16.21
C ILE A 6 -7.47 29.09 16.19
N GLN A 7 -7.79 30.18 15.51
CA GLN A 7 -9.17 30.63 15.34
C GLN A 7 -9.94 29.64 14.45
N MET A 8 -11.03 29.08 14.97
CA MET A 8 -11.83 28.08 14.25
C MET A 8 -12.44 28.61 12.95
N GLU A 9 -12.81 29.89 12.90
CA GLU A 9 -13.31 30.54 11.68
C GLU A 9 -12.30 30.41 10.52
N LYS A 10 -11.01 30.61 10.79
CA LYS A 10 -9.95 30.44 9.78
C LYS A 10 -9.79 28.99 9.33
N VAL A 11 -10.05 28.02 10.21
CA VAL A 11 -10.02 26.59 9.85
C VAL A 11 -11.18 26.24 8.93
N PHE A 12 -12.36 26.83 9.15
CA PHE A 12 -13.52 26.65 8.30
C PHE A 12 -13.29 27.24 6.91
N ASP A 13 -12.86 28.50 6.82
CA ASP A 13 -12.55 29.15 5.54
C ASP A 13 -11.46 28.39 4.76
N TYR A 14 -10.44 27.90 5.47
CA TYR A 14 -9.38 27.08 4.89
C TYR A 14 -9.91 25.74 4.34
N SER A 15 -10.80 25.08 5.08
CA SER A 15 -11.42 23.82 4.64
C SER A 15 -12.33 24.01 3.43
N GLU A 16 -13.12 25.09 3.39
CA GLU A 16 -14.03 25.40 2.27
C GLU A 16 -13.25 25.59 0.96
N TYR A 17 -12.11 26.30 1.02
CA TYR A 17 -11.20 26.41 -0.12
C TYR A 17 -10.73 25.03 -0.62
N TRP A 18 -10.30 24.15 0.29
CA TRP A 18 -9.80 22.83 -0.07
C TRP A 18 -10.89 21.88 -0.57
N GLU A 19 -12.14 22.03 -0.13
CA GLU A 19 -13.27 21.26 -0.65
C GLU A 19 -13.50 21.56 -2.14
N VAL A 20 -13.50 22.85 -2.52
CA VAL A 20 -13.61 23.26 -3.93
C VAL A 20 -12.38 22.83 -4.73
N ALA A 21 -11.18 23.05 -4.19
CA ALA A 21 -9.94 22.68 -4.87
C ALA A 21 -9.83 21.17 -5.10
N ARG A 22 -10.26 20.35 -4.13
CA ARG A 22 -10.30 18.89 -4.25
C ARG A 22 -11.16 18.43 -5.42
N GLY A 23 -12.27 19.13 -5.70
CA GLY A 23 -13.13 18.86 -6.84
C GLY A 23 -12.42 18.91 -8.20
N LEU A 24 -11.37 19.74 -8.33
CA LEU A 24 -10.55 19.81 -9.55
C LEU A 24 -9.75 18.53 -9.81
N TYR A 25 -9.49 17.74 -8.77
CA TYR A 25 -8.71 16.50 -8.81
C TYR A 25 -9.59 15.25 -8.75
N ALA A 26 -10.88 15.35 -9.08
CA ALA A 26 -11.84 14.24 -9.00
C ALA A 26 -11.37 12.96 -9.72
N ALA A 27 -10.61 13.08 -10.82
CA ALA A 27 -10.06 11.95 -11.56
C ALA A 27 -9.02 11.11 -10.77
N PHE A 28 -8.44 11.68 -9.72
CA PHE A 28 -7.40 11.05 -8.88
C PHE A 28 -7.87 10.80 -7.45
N ASP A 29 -9.11 11.14 -7.12
CA ASP A 29 -9.61 11.07 -5.75
C ASP A 29 -9.81 9.61 -5.32
N CYS A 30 -9.14 9.21 -4.23
CA CYS A 30 -9.26 7.84 -3.71
C CYS A 30 -10.67 7.51 -3.23
N THR A 31 -11.51 8.53 -2.95
CA THR A 31 -12.91 8.34 -2.54
C THR A 31 -13.78 7.65 -3.58
N ALA A 32 -13.35 7.64 -4.85
CA ALA A 32 -14.02 6.86 -5.89
C ALA A 32 -14.08 5.36 -5.54
N THR A 33 -13.10 4.85 -4.79
CA THR A 33 -12.99 3.43 -4.45
C THR A 33 -12.93 3.16 -2.95
N MET A 34 -12.47 4.11 -2.15
CA MET A 34 -12.30 3.97 -0.69
C MET A 34 -13.24 4.94 0.06
N LYS A 35 -14.23 4.41 0.76
CA LYS A 35 -15.27 5.21 1.43
C LYS A 35 -15.02 5.47 2.92
N SER A 36 -14.09 4.76 3.52
CA SER A 36 -13.78 4.83 4.96
C SER A 36 -12.34 4.40 5.22
N GLY A 37 -11.87 4.65 6.44
CA GLY A 37 -10.72 3.93 6.98
C GLY A 37 -11.01 2.43 7.14
N ASN A 38 -9.97 1.65 7.40
CA ASN A 38 -10.08 0.19 7.55
C ASN A 38 -9.19 -0.31 8.70
N ALA A 39 -9.76 -1.12 9.59
CA ALA A 39 -9.07 -1.64 10.76
C ALA A 39 -8.09 -2.77 10.44
N ASP A 40 -8.16 -3.36 9.24
CA ASP A 40 -7.23 -4.41 8.82
C ASP A 40 -5.77 -3.92 8.67
N VAL A 41 -5.53 -2.61 8.76
CA VAL A 41 -4.18 -2.03 8.85
C VAL A 41 -3.38 -2.58 10.03
N TYR A 42 -4.03 -3.02 11.11
CA TYR A 42 -3.36 -3.68 12.24
C TYR A 42 -2.86 -5.09 11.91
N GLU A 43 -3.32 -5.69 10.81
CA GLU A 43 -2.86 -7.00 10.35
C GLU A 43 -1.89 -6.85 9.17
N ASN A 44 -2.25 -6.02 8.18
CA ASN A 44 -1.46 -5.88 6.95
C ASN A 44 -0.34 -4.85 7.04
N GLU A 45 -0.43 -3.90 7.97
CA GLU A 45 0.57 -2.85 8.21
C GLU A 45 0.96 -2.09 6.93
N ILE A 46 0.04 -1.96 5.98
CA ILE A 46 0.26 -1.20 4.75
C ILE A 46 0.21 0.30 5.10
N PRO A 47 1.27 1.08 4.82
CA PRO A 47 1.27 2.53 5.07
C PRO A 47 0.13 3.24 4.33
N GLY A 48 -0.47 4.27 4.93
CA GLY A 48 -1.68 4.91 4.41
C GLY A 48 -1.60 5.36 2.93
N GLY A 49 -0.53 6.07 2.56
CA GLY A 49 -0.33 6.50 1.17
C GLY A 49 -0.11 5.33 0.20
N GLN A 50 0.46 4.23 0.67
CA GLN A 50 0.59 3.01 -0.12
C GLN A 50 -0.75 2.28 -0.23
N TYR A 51 -1.57 2.25 0.82
CA TYR A 51 -2.85 1.54 0.82
C TYR A 51 -3.77 2.02 -0.30
N THR A 52 -3.95 3.34 -0.43
CA THR A 52 -4.78 3.92 -1.50
C THR A 52 -4.22 3.63 -2.88
N ASN A 53 -2.90 3.68 -3.04
CA ASN A 53 -2.23 3.39 -4.31
C ASN A 53 -2.35 1.92 -4.69
N LEU A 54 -2.14 1.00 -3.74
CA LEU A 54 -2.30 -0.45 -3.95
C LEU A 54 -3.75 -0.79 -4.29
N HIS A 55 -4.71 -0.14 -3.63
CA HIS A 55 -6.14 -0.31 -3.92
C HIS A 55 -6.46 0.10 -5.35
N PHE A 56 -5.99 1.28 -5.76
CA PHE A 56 -6.17 1.79 -7.12
C PHE A 56 -5.49 0.90 -8.16
N GLN A 57 -4.25 0.45 -7.92
CA GLN A 57 -3.51 -0.47 -8.80
C GLN A 57 -4.23 -1.82 -8.96
N ALA A 58 -4.70 -2.41 -7.86
CA ALA A 58 -5.47 -3.64 -7.93
C ALA A 58 -6.76 -3.44 -8.75
N HIS A 59 -7.47 -2.33 -8.57
CA HIS A 59 -8.65 -2.02 -9.36
C HIS A 59 -8.34 -1.81 -10.85
N SER A 60 -7.27 -1.08 -11.19
CA SER A 60 -6.90 -0.80 -12.59
C SER A 60 -6.46 -2.05 -13.36
N MET A 61 -5.89 -3.04 -12.66
CA MET A 61 -5.50 -4.34 -13.21
C MET A 61 -6.66 -5.36 -13.27
N GLY A 62 -7.89 -4.96 -12.93
CA GLY A 62 -9.05 -5.87 -12.85
C GLY A 62 -9.04 -6.81 -11.62
N LEU A 63 -8.07 -6.62 -10.72
CA LEU A 63 -7.87 -7.37 -9.48
C LEU A 63 -8.60 -6.73 -8.27
N GLY A 64 -9.51 -5.77 -8.48
CA GLY A 64 -10.24 -5.11 -7.39
C GLY A 64 -10.96 -6.09 -6.47
N HIS A 65 -11.56 -7.15 -7.05
CA HIS A 65 -12.19 -8.24 -6.29
C HIS A 65 -11.18 -9.10 -5.51
N LYS A 66 -9.92 -9.13 -5.94
CA LYS A 66 -8.80 -9.82 -5.31
C LYS A 66 -8.01 -8.94 -4.34
N PHE A 67 -8.44 -7.72 -4.04
CA PHE A 67 -7.70 -6.86 -3.12
C PHE A 67 -7.50 -7.50 -1.73
N LYS A 68 -8.44 -8.35 -1.31
CA LYS A 68 -8.29 -9.16 -0.09
C LYS A 68 -7.12 -10.15 -0.19
N GLU A 69 -6.91 -10.76 -1.35
CA GLU A 69 -5.77 -11.65 -1.61
C GLU A 69 -4.47 -10.87 -1.63
N VAL A 70 -4.45 -9.68 -2.24
CA VAL A 70 -3.27 -8.78 -2.23
C VAL A 70 -2.86 -8.41 -0.81
N LYS A 71 -3.81 -8.08 0.07
CA LYS A 71 -3.50 -7.79 1.49
C LYS A 71 -2.93 -9.00 2.23
N LYS A 72 -3.46 -10.20 1.97
CA LYS A 72 -2.91 -11.44 2.55
C LYS A 72 -1.50 -11.73 2.04
N ALA A 73 -1.30 -11.60 0.73
CA ALA A 73 0.02 -11.76 0.12
C ALA A 73 1.01 -10.72 0.65
N TYR A 74 0.55 -9.51 0.98
CA TYR A 74 1.40 -8.47 1.58
C TYR A 74 1.92 -8.86 2.97
N VAL A 75 1.07 -9.45 3.81
CA VAL A 75 1.48 -10.01 5.11
C VAL A 75 2.50 -11.13 4.91
N GLU A 76 2.24 -12.05 3.97
CA GLU A 76 3.14 -13.17 3.72
C GLU A 76 4.46 -12.75 3.08
N ALA A 77 4.44 -11.77 2.17
CA ALA A 77 5.63 -11.13 1.60
C ALA A 77 6.48 -10.45 2.67
N ASN A 78 5.85 -9.76 3.63
CA ASN A 78 6.57 -9.16 4.76
C ASN A 78 7.30 -10.23 5.59
N LYS A 79 6.64 -11.36 5.88
CA LYS A 79 7.26 -12.48 6.61
C LYS A 79 8.36 -13.16 5.80
N LEU A 80 8.18 -13.31 4.49
CA LEU A 80 9.21 -13.85 3.58
C LEU A 80 10.49 -13.01 3.60
N LEU A 81 10.33 -11.69 3.65
CA LEU A 81 11.44 -10.74 3.67
C LEU A 81 12.00 -10.46 5.07
N GLY A 82 11.55 -11.20 6.10
CA GLY A 82 12.12 -11.11 7.45
C GLY A 82 11.46 -10.09 8.38
N ASP A 83 10.17 -9.83 8.20
CA ASP A 83 9.37 -8.93 9.04
C ASP A 83 9.90 -7.50 9.10
N LEU A 84 9.73 -6.79 7.98
CA LEU A 84 10.31 -5.48 7.75
C LEU A 84 9.51 -4.35 8.42
N ILE A 85 10.23 -3.31 8.81
CA ILE A 85 9.64 -1.98 8.97
C ILE A 85 9.29 -1.46 7.57
N LYS A 86 8.00 -1.28 7.31
CA LYS A 86 7.46 -0.94 5.99
C LYS A 86 7.27 0.57 5.86
N VAL A 87 8.24 1.23 5.26
CA VAL A 87 8.17 2.64 4.83
C VAL A 87 8.81 2.75 3.45
N THR A 88 8.64 3.85 2.71
CA THR A 88 9.38 4.02 1.46
C THR A 88 10.89 4.00 1.74
N PRO A 89 11.71 3.14 1.07
CA PRO A 89 11.37 2.27 -0.07
C PRO A 89 10.95 0.81 0.26
N SER A 90 11.21 0.28 1.46
CA SER A 90 10.91 -1.12 1.85
C SER A 90 9.45 -1.53 1.66
N SER A 91 8.51 -0.62 1.93
CA SER A 91 7.07 -0.90 1.78
C SER A 91 6.69 -1.17 0.32
N LYS A 92 7.34 -0.48 -0.64
CA LYS A 92 7.16 -0.73 -2.07
C LYS A 92 7.64 -2.14 -2.44
N ILE A 93 8.77 -2.57 -1.91
CA ILE A 93 9.35 -3.90 -2.18
C ILE A 93 8.41 -5.01 -1.70
N VAL A 94 7.86 -4.89 -0.48
CA VAL A 94 6.85 -5.82 0.04
C VAL A 94 5.61 -5.82 -0.86
N GLY A 95 5.19 -4.64 -1.34
CA GLY A 95 4.06 -4.49 -2.26
C GLY A 95 4.28 -5.16 -3.62
N ASP A 96 5.47 -5.02 -4.20
CA ASP A 96 5.84 -5.62 -5.48
C ASP A 96 5.88 -7.15 -5.36
N LEU A 97 6.46 -7.69 -4.28
CA LEU A 97 6.46 -9.14 -4.00
C LEU A 97 5.04 -9.67 -3.80
N ALA A 98 4.19 -8.96 -3.06
CA ALA A 98 2.80 -9.35 -2.84
C ALA A 98 2.00 -9.43 -4.16
N GLN A 99 2.19 -8.44 -5.04
CA GLN A 99 1.56 -8.44 -6.36
C GLN A 99 2.08 -9.58 -7.23
N PHE A 100 3.39 -9.83 -7.21
CA PHE A 100 4.01 -10.95 -7.91
C PHE A 100 3.43 -12.30 -7.45
N MET A 101 3.25 -12.50 -6.14
CA MET A 101 2.65 -13.70 -5.58
C MET A 101 1.20 -13.89 -6.05
N VAL A 102 0.37 -12.85 -5.99
CA VAL A 102 -1.05 -12.94 -6.41
C VAL A 102 -1.19 -13.17 -7.91
N GLN A 103 -0.37 -12.50 -8.74
CA GLN A 103 -0.42 -12.66 -10.19
C GLN A 103 -0.05 -14.08 -10.64
N ASN A 104 0.92 -14.70 -9.97
CA ASN A 104 1.39 -16.05 -10.28
C ASN A 104 0.69 -17.14 -9.45
N ASN A 105 -0.30 -16.79 -8.63
CA ASN A 105 -0.99 -17.69 -7.69
C ASN A 105 -0.02 -18.46 -6.76
N LEU A 106 1.05 -17.80 -6.31
CA LEU A 106 2.06 -18.39 -5.43
C LEU A 106 1.68 -18.20 -3.97
N THR A 107 1.78 -19.28 -3.20
CA THR A 107 1.78 -19.19 -1.73
C THR A 107 3.18 -18.87 -1.23
N ARG A 108 3.30 -18.51 0.06
CA ARG A 108 4.59 -18.36 0.72
C ARG A 108 5.50 -19.59 0.56
N GLY A 109 4.94 -20.78 0.74
CA GLY A 109 5.68 -22.03 0.61
C GLY A 109 6.17 -22.29 -0.82
N ASP A 110 5.38 -21.89 -1.82
CA ASP A 110 5.79 -22.00 -3.23
C ASP A 110 6.95 -21.06 -3.54
N VAL A 111 6.91 -19.83 -3.01
CA VAL A 111 8.00 -18.85 -3.17
C VAL A 111 9.29 -19.38 -2.53
N ASP A 112 9.23 -19.90 -1.31
CA ASP A 112 10.40 -20.45 -0.62
C ASP A 112 10.96 -21.70 -1.36
N ALA A 113 10.09 -22.52 -1.93
CA ALA A 113 10.49 -23.77 -2.60
C ALA A 113 11.02 -23.57 -4.02
N GLN A 114 10.56 -22.53 -4.74
CA GLN A 114 10.90 -22.26 -6.14
C GLN A 114 11.74 -20.98 -6.31
N ALA A 115 12.34 -20.47 -5.23
CA ALA A 115 13.08 -19.21 -5.24
C ALA A 115 14.26 -19.19 -6.24
N ASP A 116 14.78 -20.35 -6.60
CA ASP A 116 15.84 -20.54 -7.58
C ASP A 116 15.38 -20.41 -9.05
N GLU A 117 14.10 -20.68 -9.32
CA GLU A 117 13.52 -20.62 -10.68
C GLU A 117 12.68 -19.34 -10.91
N LEU A 118 12.15 -18.74 -9.85
CA LEU A 118 11.26 -17.58 -9.94
C LEU A 118 12.00 -16.31 -10.35
N SER A 119 11.45 -15.62 -11.36
CA SER A 119 11.90 -14.29 -11.77
C SER A 119 11.28 -13.20 -10.89
N PHE A 120 11.90 -12.95 -9.74
CA PHE A 120 11.44 -11.92 -8.79
C PHE A 120 11.45 -10.50 -9.39
N PRO A 121 10.58 -9.60 -8.88
CA PRO A 121 10.64 -8.19 -9.22
C PRO A 121 12.03 -7.60 -8.93
N GLN A 122 12.51 -6.73 -9.81
CA GLN A 122 13.83 -6.10 -9.68
C GLN A 122 14.03 -5.41 -8.32
N SER A 123 12.99 -4.77 -7.79
CA SER A 123 13.01 -4.13 -6.47
C SER A 123 13.31 -5.10 -5.33
N VAL A 124 12.81 -6.33 -5.41
CA VAL A 124 13.06 -7.39 -4.42
C VAL A 124 14.50 -7.89 -4.53
N VAL A 125 14.99 -8.10 -5.75
CA VAL A 125 16.38 -8.53 -5.98
C VAL A 125 17.37 -7.49 -5.50
N GLU A 126 17.19 -6.21 -5.85
CA GLU A 126 18.04 -5.10 -5.41
C GLU A 126 18.02 -4.95 -3.88
N PHE A 127 16.86 -5.12 -3.26
CA PHE A 127 16.73 -5.15 -1.81
C PHE A 127 17.59 -6.25 -1.18
N LEU A 128 17.47 -7.49 -1.67
CA LEU A 128 18.24 -8.63 -1.16
C LEU A 128 19.75 -8.51 -1.44
N GLN A 129 20.14 -7.70 -2.42
CA GLN A 129 21.54 -7.34 -2.70
C GLN A 129 22.08 -6.23 -1.77
N GLY A 130 21.25 -5.67 -0.89
CA GLY A 130 21.67 -4.63 0.07
C GLY A 130 21.70 -3.21 -0.50
N TYR A 131 21.03 -2.95 -1.64
CA TYR A 131 21.04 -1.61 -2.27
C TYR A 131 20.37 -0.53 -1.41
N ILE A 132 19.54 -0.94 -0.45
CA ILE A 132 18.83 -0.02 0.45
C ILE A 132 19.14 -0.26 1.94
N GLY A 133 20.21 -1.02 2.23
CA GLY A 133 20.62 -1.37 3.60
C GLY A 133 21.03 -2.83 3.73
#